data_AF-A0A1H9Z179-F1
#
_entry.id   AF-A0A1H9Z179-F1
#
_cell.length_a   1.000
_cell.length_b   1.000
_cell.length_c   1.000
_cell.angle_alpha   90.00
_cell.angle_beta   90.00
_cell.angle_gamma   90.00
#
_symmetry.space_group_name_H-M   'P 1'
#
loop_
_entity.id
_entity.type
_entity.pdbx_description
1 polymer ?
#
loop_
_entity_poly.entity_id
_entity_poly.type
_entity_poly.pdbx_seq_one_letter_code
_entity_poly.pdbx_strand_id
1 'polypeptide(L)'
;MNTQHKKRKKKRIRTILIIDFVLLLLAGGCIFFILNRKESDDTATELNGNNEIQVESSKDSSGDNGNVSETSEDIDDSTITFADLAKYSYSFSSGAGGWEDDFDIEKDGYFHGSYHDSDMGDTGEDYPDGIRYYCDYEGHFENIQKVDEYTYKMQMKDITILNDDKEYIADGVKYVPLSPYALSGADEVDIYMPGKPVSEIDEQVQRWLFIDYQEQQDTLDNLALVNVAENQGIVSSERISAKKEAEGFYNTTENSYDYYGDMLSEALTTADMVEITSSQVRISDDCLNNIWRVIKYNTDEAEFNKILEEQRQWLKDRDAKAQESADEYDGGSFASVAYNDTYASVTMERCKKLLEYIE
;
A
#
# COMPACT_ATOMS: atom_id res chain seq x y z
N MET A 1 -9.78 46.27 -11.27
CA MET A 1 -9.38 44.87 -11.57
C MET A 1 -9.18 43.99 -10.32
N ASN A 2 -9.87 44.20 -9.18
CA ASN A 2 -9.36 43.71 -7.87
C ASN A 2 -10.26 42.72 -7.08
N THR A 3 -11.41 42.31 -7.61
CA THR A 3 -12.36 41.42 -6.90
C THR A 3 -12.55 40.06 -7.57
N GLN A 4 -12.49 39.99 -8.91
CA GLN A 4 -12.52 38.70 -9.62
C GLN A 4 -11.23 37.90 -9.45
N HIS A 5 -10.08 38.57 -9.32
CA HIS A 5 -8.80 37.89 -9.11
C HIS A 5 -8.68 37.27 -7.71
N LYS A 6 -9.15 37.97 -6.66
CA LYS A 6 -9.24 37.42 -5.29
C LYS A 6 -10.21 36.24 -5.18
N LYS A 7 -11.35 36.27 -5.88
CA LYS A 7 -12.28 35.13 -5.95
C LYS A 7 -11.67 33.92 -6.67
N ARG A 8 -10.87 34.14 -7.73
CA ARG A 8 -10.13 33.07 -8.43
C ARG A 8 -9.00 32.50 -7.56
N LYS A 9 -8.25 33.31 -6.82
CA LYS A 9 -7.19 32.87 -5.88
C LYS A 9 -7.78 32.04 -4.73
N LYS A 10 -8.89 32.48 -4.12
CA LYS A 10 -9.56 31.74 -3.03
C LYS A 10 -10.22 30.43 -3.49
N LYS A 11 -10.71 30.37 -4.74
CA LYS A 11 -11.24 29.15 -5.35
C LYS A 11 -10.12 28.16 -5.69
N ARG A 12 -8.96 28.64 -6.18
CA ARG A 12 -7.77 27.82 -6.41
C ARG A 12 -7.19 27.23 -5.11
N ILE A 13 -7.07 28.03 -4.05
CA ILE A 13 -6.58 27.55 -2.74
C ILE A 13 -7.52 26.47 -2.15
N ARG A 14 -8.85 26.65 -2.27
CA ARG A 14 -9.81 25.61 -1.85
C ARG A 14 -9.72 24.34 -2.70
N THR A 15 -9.45 24.46 -3.99
CA THR A 15 -9.26 23.30 -4.88
C THR A 15 -7.92 22.61 -4.62
N ILE A 16 -6.87 23.33 -4.24
CA ILE A 16 -5.54 22.78 -3.89
C ILE A 16 -5.59 22.00 -2.58
N LEU A 17 -6.21 22.53 -1.52
CA LEU A 17 -6.39 21.79 -0.26
C LEU A 17 -7.22 20.50 -0.43
N ILE A 18 -8.19 20.50 -1.34
CA ILE A 18 -8.98 19.31 -1.68
C ILE A 18 -8.13 18.32 -2.50
N ILE A 19 -7.27 18.80 -3.41
CA ILE A 19 -6.37 17.94 -4.19
C ILE A 19 -5.25 17.35 -3.32
N ASP A 20 -4.71 18.09 -2.35
CA ASP A 20 -3.71 17.57 -1.41
C ASP A 20 -4.32 16.51 -0.47
N PHE A 21 -5.55 16.72 -0.01
CA PHE A 21 -6.29 15.73 0.78
C PHE A 21 -6.67 14.49 -0.06
N VAL A 22 -7.02 14.70 -1.33
CA VAL A 22 -7.30 13.60 -2.28
C VAL A 22 -6.02 12.88 -2.70
N LEU A 23 -4.87 13.54 -2.83
CA LEU A 23 -3.59 12.89 -3.15
C LEU A 23 -3.00 12.12 -1.95
N LEU A 24 -3.24 12.58 -0.71
CA LEU A 24 -2.96 11.82 0.51
C LEU A 24 -3.84 10.57 0.63
N LEU A 25 -5.10 10.62 0.18
CA LEU A 25 -5.99 9.44 0.10
C LEU A 25 -5.68 8.55 -1.11
N LEU A 26 -5.24 9.12 -2.23
CA LEU A 26 -4.88 8.39 -3.45
C LEU A 26 -3.46 7.81 -3.41
N ALA A 27 -2.59 8.18 -2.48
CA ALA A 27 -1.31 7.52 -2.30
C ALA A 27 -1.46 6.04 -1.84
N GLY A 28 -2.60 5.67 -1.25
CA GLY A 28 -2.99 4.27 -1.04
C GLY A 28 -3.64 3.63 -2.29
N GLY A 29 -4.44 4.37 -3.05
CA GLY A 29 -5.27 3.80 -4.14
C GLY A 29 -4.77 3.96 -5.60
N CYS A 30 -3.84 4.88 -5.90
CA CYS A 30 -3.46 5.21 -7.29
C CYS A 30 -2.31 4.39 -7.86
N ILE A 31 -1.63 3.55 -7.07
CA ILE A 31 -0.66 2.59 -7.61
C ILE A 31 -1.37 1.56 -8.52
N PHE A 32 -2.66 1.29 -8.27
CA PHE A 32 -3.49 0.36 -9.05
C PHE A 32 -3.68 0.78 -10.52
N PHE A 33 -3.82 2.07 -10.82
CA PHE A 33 -4.19 2.53 -12.17
C PHE A 33 -3.02 2.76 -13.13
N ILE A 34 -1.80 2.94 -12.62
CA ILE A 34 -0.63 3.26 -13.47
C ILE A 34 0.12 1.99 -13.91
N LEU A 35 0.05 0.90 -13.14
CA LEU A 35 0.76 -0.34 -13.46
C LEU A 35 0.07 -1.22 -14.52
N ASN A 36 -1.23 -1.07 -14.75
CA ASN A 36 -1.98 -1.87 -15.75
C ASN A 36 -2.02 -1.29 -17.17
N ARG A 37 -1.22 -0.25 -17.46
CA ARG A 37 -1.13 0.29 -18.82
C ARG A 37 0.25 0.03 -19.43
N LYS A 38 0.47 -1.21 -19.85
CA LYS A 38 1.51 -1.53 -20.84
C LYS A 38 0.88 -1.88 -22.19
N GLU A 39 1.25 -1.04 -23.15
CA GLU A 39 1.19 -1.11 -24.61
C GLU A 39 0.57 -2.37 -25.24
N SER A 40 -0.61 -2.19 -25.80
CA SER A 40 -1.06 -2.91 -26.99
C SER A 40 -0.25 -2.39 -28.20
N ASP A 41 0.59 -3.23 -28.79
CA ASP A 41 1.10 -3.01 -30.15
C ASP A 41 0.72 -4.21 -31.03
N ASP A 42 -0.17 -3.92 -31.98
CA ASP A 42 -0.56 -4.59 -33.21
C ASP A 42 -0.21 -6.08 -33.44
N THR A 43 -1.24 -6.93 -33.43
CA THR A 43 -1.27 -8.19 -34.19
C THR A 43 -1.65 -7.95 -35.64
N ALA A 44 -0.87 -8.50 -36.58
CA ALA A 44 -1.42 -8.96 -37.85
C ALA A 44 -0.56 -10.08 -38.44
N THR A 45 -1.00 -11.34 -38.33
CA THR A 45 -1.15 -12.19 -39.53
C THR A 45 -2.13 -13.33 -39.24
N GLU A 46 -3.18 -13.40 -40.07
CA GLU A 46 -4.09 -14.53 -40.24
C GLU A 46 -3.33 -15.82 -40.60
N LEU A 47 -3.89 -16.99 -40.25
CA LEU A 47 -4.35 -17.99 -41.23
C LEU A 47 -4.85 -19.28 -40.54
N ASN A 48 -6.16 -19.49 -40.66
CA ASN A 48 -6.78 -20.62 -41.36
C ASN A 48 -6.66 -22.07 -40.80
N GLY A 49 -7.84 -22.67 -40.58
CA GLY A 49 -8.13 -23.99 -41.16
C GLY A 49 -8.32 -25.18 -40.22
N ASN A 50 -9.59 -25.48 -39.92
CA ASN A 50 -10.24 -26.80 -39.88
C ASN A 50 -9.46 -28.04 -39.41
N ASN A 51 -10.00 -28.74 -38.41
CA ASN A 51 -10.71 -30.01 -38.66
C ASN A 51 -11.32 -30.60 -37.38
N GLU A 52 -12.60 -30.97 -37.50
CA GLU A 52 -13.28 -31.97 -36.67
C GLU A 52 -12.63 -33.35 -36.83
N ILE A 53 -12.69 -34.19 -35.79
CA ILE A 53 -13.48 -35.44 -35.74
C ILE A 53 -13.14 -36.20 -34.45
N GLN A 54 -14.22 -36.60 -33.75
CA GLN A 54 -14.30 -37.54 -32.63
C GLN A 54 -13.72 -38.92 -32.95
N VAL A 55 -13.39 -39.73 -31.93
CA VAL A 55 -14.04 -41.04 -31.68
C VAL A 55 -13.63 -41.59 -30.32
N GLU A 56 -14.67 -42.08 -29.67
CA GLU A 56 -14.90 -42.79 -28.41
C GLU A 56 -14.12 -44.11 -28.18
N SER A 57 -14.14 -44.53 -26.90
CA SER A 57 -14.48 -45.91 -26.45
C SER A 57 -13.37 -46.79 -25.80
N SER A 58 -13.41 -46.78 -24.46
CA SER A 58 -13.73 -47.92 -23.57
C SER A 58 -12.71 -49.01 -23.18
N LYS A 59 -12.78 -49.29 -21.85
CA LYS A 59 -12.79 -50.59 -21.11
C LYS A 59 -11.49 -51.17 -20.51
N ASP A 60 -11.38 -50.99 -19.19
CA ASP A 60 -11.66 -51.97 -18.12
C ASP A 60 -10.75 -53.23 -17.98
N SER A 61 -10.08 -53.36 -16.82
CA SER A 61 -10.08 -54.56 -15.95
C SER A 61 -8.83 -54.66 -15.04
N SER A 62 -9.08 -54.55 -13.74
CA SER A 62 -8.55 -55.22 -12.54
C SER A 62 -7.36 -56.21 -12.61
N GLY A 63 -6.50 -56.14 -11.58
CA GLY A 63 -5.60 -57.22 -11.14
C GLY A 63 -4.77 -56.87 -9.89
N ASP A 64 -5.17 -57.41 -8.74
CA ASP A 64 -4.56 -57.33 -7.40
C ASP A 64 -3.32 -58.23 -7.24
N ASN A 65 -2.30 -57.77 -6.49
CA ASN A 65 -1.62 -58.52 -5.42
C ASN A 65 -0.48 -57.70 -4.79
N GLY A 66 -0.52 -57.56 -3.47
CA GLY A 66 0.33 -56.65 -2.70
C GLY A 66 1.75 -57.12 -2.37
N ASN A 67 2.52 -56.19 -1.80
CA ASN A 67 3.56 -56.46 -0.83
C ASN A 67 3.84 -55.19 0.01
N VAL A 68 3.94 -55.37 1.33
CA VAL A 68 4.24 -54.32 2.31
C VAL A 68 5.73 -54.01 2.28
N SER A 69 6.12 -52.74 2.13
CA SER A 69 7.40 -52.24 2.66
C SER A 69 7.40 -50.71 2.74
N GLU A 70 7.62 -50.23 3.96
CA GLU A 70 8.20 -48.93 4.33
C GLU A 70 7.51 -47.69 3.75
N THR A 71 6.62 -47.11 4.57
CA THR A 71 6.24 -45.69 4.50
C THR A 71 7.48 -44.83 4.70
N SER A 72 8.18 -44.52 3.62
CA SER A 72 8.82 -43.23 3.47
C SER A 72 7.69 -42.21 3.34
N GLU A 73 7.54 -41.35 4.35
CA GLU A 73 6.83 -40.09 4.15
C GLU A 73 7.60 -39.34 3.07
N ASP A 74 7.10 -39.45 1.83
CA ASP A 74 7.43 -38.51 0.76
C ASP A 74 6.93 -37.16 1.24
N ILE A 75 7.82 -36.37 1.83
CA ILE A 75 7.59 -34.95 2.06
C ILE A 75 7.47 -34.34 0.66
N ASP A 76 6.23 -34.04 0.26
CA ASP A 76 5.90 -33.29 -0.95
C ASP A 76 6.61 -31.94 -0.89
N ASP A 77 7.70 -31.82 -1.65
CA ASP A 77 8.60 -30.66 -1.78
C ASP A 77 7.91 -29.44 -2.46
N SER A 78 6.57 -29.36 -2.42
CA SER A 78 5.75 -28.35 -3.10
C SER A 78 4.70 -27.66 -2.21
N THR A 79 4.75 -27.86 -0.88
CA THR A 79 3.79 -27.23 0.04
C THR A 79 4.11 -25.75 0.29
N ILE A 80 3.14 -24.86 0.03
CA ILE A 80 3.23 -23.43 0.38
C ILE A 80 3.50 -23.23 1.88
N THR A 81 4.27 -22.21 2.22
CA THR A 81 4.62 -21.84 3.59
C THR A 81 4.16 -20.43 3.97
N PHE A 82 4.17 -20.08 5.25
CA PHE A 82 3.95 -18.69 5.69
C PHE A 82 4.99 -17.73 5.12
N ALA A 83 6.21 -18.19 4.84
CA ALA A 83 7.22 -17.37 4.16
C ALA A 83 6.85 -17.04 2.70
N ASP A 84 6.00 -17.86 2.06
CA ASP A 84 5.45 -17.55 0.74
C ASP A 84 4.27 -16.59 0.84
N LEU A 85 3.42 -16.74 1.84
CA LEU A 85 2.33 -15.81 2.14
C LEU A 85 2.85 -14.41 2.52
N ALA A 86 3.97 -14.35 3.26
CA ALA A 86 4.61 -13.10 3.66
C ALA A 86 5.19 -12.25 2.52
N LYS A 87 5.15 -12.75 1.29
CA LYS A 87 5.47 -11.98 0.08
C LYS A 87 4.31 -11.10 -0.37
N TYR A 88 3.14 -11.22 0.24
CA TYR A 88 1.93 -10.52 -0.14
C TYR A 88 1.38 -9.67 1.02
N SER A 89 0.66 -8.62 0.65
CA SER A 89 -0.29 -7.90 1.50
C SER A 89 -1.71 -8.26 1.08
N TYR A 90 -2.63 -8.25 2.03
CA TYR A 90 -4.00 -8.72 1.84
C TYR A 90 -4.99 -7.59 2.12
N SER A 91 -5.92 -7.35 1.20
CA SER A 91 -6.94 -6.31 1.30
C SER A 91 -8.32 -6.89 1.09
N PHE A 92 -9.24 -6.52 1.98
CA PHE A 92 -10.66 -6.74 1.84
C PHE A 92 -11.38 -5.40 1.75
N SER A 93 -12.04 -5.14 0.62
CA SER A 93 -12.80 -3.92 0.42
C SER A 93 -13.95 -4.15 -0.58
N SER A 94 -14.85 -3.18 -0.70
CA SER A 94 -15.87 -3.18 -1.76
C SER A 94 -15.36 -2.60 -3.09
N GLY A 95 -14.12 -2.10 -3.15
CA GLY A 95 -13.56 -1.40 -4.32
C GLY A 95 -14.24 -0.05 -4.65
N ALA A 96 -15.32 0.28 -3.94
CA ALA A 96 -16.08 1.52 -4.03
C ALA A 96 -16.44 1.96 -2.61
N GLY A 97 -15.72 2.93 -2.05
CA GLY A 97 -16.00 3.41 -0.69
C GLY A 97 -14.81 4.06 0.01
N GLY A 98 -15.04 4.45 1.27
CA GLY A 98 -14.04 4.98 2.20
C GLY A 98 -13.57 3.95 3.23
N TRP A 99 -13.88 2.67 3.01
CA TRP A 99 -13.50 1.58 3.90
C TRP A 99 -12.59 0.55 3.25
N GLU A 100 -11.70 -0.01 4.07
CA GLU A 100 -10.76 -1.06 3.71
C GLU A 100 -10.35 -1.82 4.98
N ASP A 101 -10.04 -3.09 4.83
CA ASP A 101 -9.42 -3.93 5.85
C ASP A 101 -8.15 -4.57 5.28
N ASP A 102 -7.00 -4.06 5.73
CA ASP A 102 -5.69 -4.47 5.24
C ASP A 102 -4.93 -5.25 6.31
N PHE A 103 -4.26 -6.33 5.92
CA PHE A 103 -3.37 -7.06 6.82
C PHE A 103 -2.20 -7.69 6.09
N ASP A 104 -1.12 -7.89 6.84
CA ASP A 104 0.08 -8.61 6.41
C ASP A 104 0.24 -9.88 7.24
N ILE A 105 0.74 -10.95 6.60
CA ILE A 105 1.14 -12.20 7.27
C ILE A 105 2.67 -12.24 7.30
N GLU A 106 3.25 -12.55 8.43
CA GLU A 106 4.69 -12.70 8.63
C GLU A 106 5.12 -14.17 8.48
N LYS A 107 6.43 -14.39 8.36
CA LYS A 107 7.01 -15.70 7.97
C LYS A 107 6.71 -16.85 8.93
N ASP A 108 6.30 -16.55 10.15
CA ASP A 108 5.93 -17.50 11.19
C ASP A 108 4.41 -17.68 11.36
N GLY A 109 3.61 -17.03 10.52
CA GLY A 109 2.16 -17.05 10.57
C GLY A 109 1.53 -15.99 11.47
N TYR A 110 2.34 -15.18 12.17
CA TYR A 110 1.84 -13.97 12.82
C TYR A 110 1.22 -13.03 11.77
N PHE A 111 0.13 -12.35 12.09
CA PHE A 111 -0.42 -11.32 11.23
C PHE A 111 -0.80 -10.09 12.03
N HIS A 112 -0.80 -8.94 11.36
CA HIS A 112 -1.33 -7.69 11.90
C HIS A 112 -2.11 -6.97 10.80
N GLY A 113 -3.19 -6.30 11.20
CA GLY A 113 -4.04 -5.60 10.25
C GLY A 113 -4.77 -4.42 10.86
N SER A 114 -5.37 -3.64 9.97
CA SER A 114 -6.19 -2.51 10.34
C SER A 114 -7.37 -2.35 9.37
N TYR A 115 -8.56 -2.28 9.94
CA TYR A 115 -9.76 -1.81 9.27
C TYR A 115 -9.92 -0.30 9.48
N HIS A 116 -10.40 0.39 8.45
CA HIS A 116 -10.96 1.73 8.60
C HIS A 116 -12.19 1.93 7.73
N ASP A 117 -13.06 2.88 8.12
CA ASP A 117 -14.09 3.49 7.29
C ASP A 117 -14.24 4.97 7.66
N SER A 118 -14.71 5.79 6.73
CA SER A 118 -14.93 7.22 6.96
C SER A 118 -16.29 7.66 6.43
N ASP A 119 -17.17 8.03 7.36
CA ASP A 119 -18.40 8.78 7.07
C ASP A 119 -18.16 10.26 7.34
N MET A 120 -17.49 10.93 6.40
CA MET A 120 -17.20 12.36 6.49
C MET A 120 -18.44 13.25 6.31
N GLY A 121 -19.60 12.66 6.03
CA GLY A 121 -20.88 13.37 5.93
C GLY A 121 -21.63 13.45 7.27
N ASP A 122 -21.41 12.50 8.17
CA ASP A 122 -22.01 12.48 9.51
C ASP A 122 -21.25 13.40 10.46
N THR A 123 -21.77 14.61 10.66
CA THR A 123 -21.10 15.68 11.39
C THR A 123 -21.88 16.09 12.63
N GLY A 124 -21.15 16.44 13.70
CA GLY A 124 -21.70 16.93 14.96
C GLY A 124 -21.09 18.27 15.38
N GLU A 125 -21.60 18.86 16.45
CA GLU A 125 -21.08 20.14 16.98
C GLU A 125 -19.60 20.03 17.39
N ASP A 126 -19.23 18.92 18.03
CA ASP A 126 -17.87 18.64 18.49
C ASP A 126 -17.02 17.87 17.46
N TYR A 127 -17.64 17.32 16.41
CA TYR A 127 -16.97 16.60 15.33
C TYR A 127 -17.47 17.09 13.95
N PRO A 128 -17.14 18.34 13.56
CA PRO A 128 -17.60 18.93 12.31
C PRO A 128 -17.01 18.27 11.05
N ASP A 129 -15.98 17.44 11.21
CA ASP A 129 -15.22 16.85 10.11
C ASP A 129 -15.54 15.37 9.90
N GLY A 130 -16.55 14.81 10.58
CA GLY A 130 -17.09 13.49 10.28
C GLY A 130 -16.88 12.42 11.35
N ILE A 131 -17.20 11.18 10.98
CA ILE A 131 -16.93 9.98 11.79
C ILE A 131 -15.93 9.08 11.06
N ARG A 132 -14.95 8.58 11.81
CA ARG A 132 -14.01 7.53 11.37
C ARG A 132 -14.23 6.28 12.20
N TYR A 133 -14.47 5.16 11.52
CA TYR A 133 -14.49 3.84 12.12
C TYR A 133 -13.11 3.21 11.96
N TYR A 134 -12.66 2.44 12.96
CA TYR A 134 -11.34 1.82 12.93
C TYR A 134 -11.28 0.55 13.77
N CYS A 135 -10.41 -0.38 13.39
CA CYS A 135 -10.01 -1.51 14.20
C CYS A 135 -8.56 -1.86 13.84
N ASP A 136 -7.68 -2.02 14.82
CA ASP A 136 -6.34 -2.56 14.70
C ASP A 136 -6.34 -3.92 15.39
N TYR A 137 -5.72 -4.92 14.76
CA TYR A 137 -5.72 -6.28 15.29
C TYR A 137 -4.43 -7.02 14.94
N GLU A 138 -4.14 -8.04 15.72
CA GLU A 138 -3.04 -8.97 15.50
C GLU A 138 -3.46 -10.40 15.84
N GLY A 139 -2.75 -11.39 15.33
CA GLY A 139 -3.06 -12.79 15.59
C GLY A 139 -2.08 -13.74 14.94
N HIS A 140 -2.45 -15.01 14.89
CA HIS A 140 -1.63 -16.05 14.25
C HIS A 140 -2.49 -17.01 13.45
N PHE A 141 -2.01 -17.35 12.26
CA PHE A 141 -2.41 -18.53 11.53
C PHE A 141 -1.48 -19.71 11.84
N GLU A 142 -1.99 -20.92 11.73
CA GLU A 142 -1.21 -22.15 11.83
C GLU A 142 -1.73 -23.25 10.90
N ASN A 143 -0.99 -24.35 10.81
CA ASN A 143 -1.44 -25.60 10.18
C ASN A 143 -1.89 -25.43 8.71
N ILE A 144 -1.01 -24.94 7.83
CA ILE A 144 -1.25 -24.97 6.38
C ILE A 144 -1.34 -26.42 5.91
N GLN A 145 -2.44 -26.77 5.23
CA GLN A 145 -2.69 -28.11 4.69
C GLN A 145 -3.16 -28.02 3.24
N LYS A 146 -2.58 -28.85 2.37
CA LYS A 146 -3.01 -28.99 0.98
C LYS A 146 -4.37 -29.69 0.92
N VAL A 147 -5.31 -29.10 0.21
CA VAL A 147 -6.65 -29.67 -0.03
C VAL A 147 -6.69 -30.31 -1.42
N ASP A 148 -6.26 -29.56 -2.44
CA ASP A 148 -6.15 -30.00 -3.83
C ASP A 148 -4.98 -29.28 -4.55
N GLU A 149 -4.97 -29.29 -5.89
CA GLU A 149 -3.93 -28.66 -6.70
C GLU A 149 -3.85 -27.14 -6.52
N TYR A 150 -4.99 -26.47 -6.30
CA TYR A 150 -5.11 -25.01 -6.28
C TYR A 150 -5.62 -24.47 -4.93
N THR A 151 -5.84 -25.34 -3.95
CA THR A 151 -6.43 -24.97 -2.67
C THR A 151 -5.60 -25.52 -1.52
N TYR A 152 -5.19 -24.62 -0.63
CA TYR A 152 -4.71 -24.95 0.69
C TYR A 152 -5.66 -24.35 1.71
N LYS A 153 -5.55 -24.80 2.96
CA LYS A 153 -6.27 -24.20 4.08
C LYS A 153 -5.34 -23.97 5.25
N MET A 154 -5.59 -22.92 6.01
CA MET A 154 -4.90 -22.60 7.26
C MET A 154 -5.92 -22.34 8.36
N GLN A 155 -5.50 -22.53 9.61
CA GLN A 155 -6.36 -22.37 10.77
C GLN A 155 -6.05 -21.07 11.49
N MET A 156 -7.08 -20.35 11.92
CA MET A 156 -6.96 -19.24 12.84
C MET A 156 -6.61 -19.78 14.23
N LYS A 157 -5.43 -19.44 14.74
CA LYS A 157 -5.03 -19.83 16.10
C LYS A 157 -5.59 -18.85 17.14
N ASP A 158 -5.41 -17.57 16.88
CA ASP A 158 -5.84 -16.47 17.73
C ASP A 158 -5.95 -15.17 16.93
N ILE A 159 -6.82 -14.28 17.41
CA ILE A 159 -6.95 -12.91 16.94
C ILE A 159 -7.26 -12.01 18.15
N THR A 160 -6.59 -10.87 18.22
CA THR A 160 -6.66 -9.90 19.31
C THR A 160 -6.90 -8.51 18.73
N ILE A 161 -7.93 -7.83 19.25
CA ILE A 161 -8.21 -6.42 18.93
C ILE A 161 -7.37 -5.53 19.84
N LEU A 162 -6.69 -4.54 19.25
CA LEU A 162 -5.69 -3.70 19.94
C LEU A 162 -6.24 -2.35 20.40
N ASN A 163 -7.38 -1.91 19.89
CA ASN A 163 -7.96 -0.61 20.22
C ASN A 163 -8.57 -0.57 21.62
N ASP A 164 -8.72 0.64 22.16
CA ASP A 164 -9.61 0.87 23.31
C ASP A 164 -11.06 0.82 22.82
N ASP A 165 -11.94 0.14 23.55
CA ASP A 165 -13.38 0.01 23.24
C ASP A 165 -14.15 1.34 23.31
N LYS A 166 -13.47 2.47 23.60
CA LYS A 166 -14.07 3.79 23.76
C LYS A 166 -14.01 4.61 22.47
N GLU A 167 -15.14 5.22 22.16
CA GLU A 167 -15.19 6.33 21.22
C GLU A 167 -14.44 7.54 21.78
N TYR A 168 -13.81 8.32 20.89
CA TYR A 168 -13.18 9.60 21.25
C TYR A 168 -13.30 10.61 20.12
N ILE A 169 -13.08 11.89 20.43
CA ILE A 169 -13.06 12.98 19.44
C ILE A 169 -11.67 13.60 19.45
N ALA A 170 -11.07 13.74 18.27
CA ALA A 170 -9.79 14.40 18.06
C ALA A 170 -9.81 15.17 16.73
N ASP A 171 -9.28 16.39 16.75
CA ASP A 171 -9.14 17.25 15.55
C ASP A 171 -10.43 17.38 14.72
N GLY A 172 -11.58 17.47 15.39
CA GLY A 172 -12.88 17.64 14.73
C GLY A 172 -13.49 16.36 14.14
N VAL A 173 -12.88 15.20 14.37
CA VAL A 173 -13.37 13.88 13.90
C VAL A 173 -13.74 13.01 15.10
N LYS A 174 -14.87 12.30 15.00
CA LYS A 174 -15.27 11.27 15.97
C LYS A 174 -14.72 9.91 15.54
N TYR A 175 -13.98 9.25 16.43
CA TYR A 175 -13.40 7.92 16.22
C TYR A 175 -14.25 6.86 16.92
N VAL A 176 -14.65 5.82 16.19
CA VAL A 176 -15.51 4.74 16.67
C VAL A 176 -14.80 3.39 16.46
N PRO A 177 -14.41 2.68 17.53
CA PRO A 177 -13.77 1.37 17.41
C PRO A 177 -14.78 0.31 16.96
N LEU A 178 -14.35 -0.59 16.07
CA LEU A 178 -15.12 -1.75 15.58
C LEU A 178 -14.32 -3.06 15.73
N SER A 179 -14.86 -4.15 15.19
CA SER A 179 -14.20 -5.45 15.05
C SER A 179 -13.62 -5.61 13.64
N PRO A 180 -12.60 -6.48 13.45
CA PRO A 180 -12.04 -6.76 12.12
C PRO A 180 -13.13 -7.30 11.19
N TYR A 181 -13.07 -6.95 9.92
CA TYR A 181 -14.09 -7.31 8.95
C TYR A 181 -13.64 -8.48 8.06
N ALA A 182 -12.41 -8.44 7.53
CA ALA A 182 -11.84 -9.46 6.66
C ALA A 182 -11.76 -10.84 7.33
N LEU A 183 -11.37 -10.85 8.62
CA LEU A 183 -11.15 -12.07 9.41
C LEU A 183 -12.22 -12.27 10.50
N SER A 184 -13.36 -11.59 10.38
CA SER A 184 -14.49 -11.76 11.31
C SER A 184 -14.95 -13.21 11.33
N GLY A 185 -15.01 -13.81 12.52
CA GLY A 185 -15.51 -15.17 12.72
C GLY A 185 -14.68 -16.27 12.06
N ALA A 186 -13.48 -15.97 11.55
CA ALA A 186 -12.65 -16.93 10.85
C ALA A 186 -12.04 -17.94 11.83
N ASP A 187 -12.43 -19.21 11.69
CA ASP A 187 -11.72 -20.36 12.28
C ASP A 187 -10.80 -21.02 11.23
N GLU A 188 -11.23 -21.03 9.97
CA GLU A 188 -10.52 -21.59 8.81
C GLU A 188 -10.49 -20.55 7.69
N VAL A 189 -9.33 -20.43 7.04
CA VAL A 189 -9.11 -19.57 5.87
C VAL A 189 -8.53 -20.42 4.75
N ASP A 190 -9.20 -20.40 3.59
CA ASP A 190 -8.67 -21.05 2.39
C ASP A 190 -7.67 -20.13 1.69
N ILE A 191 -6.66 -20.74 1.07
CA ILE A 191 -5.67 -20.10 0.22
C ILE A 191 -5.91 -20.62 -1.19
N TYR A 192 -6.37 -19.76 -2.08
CA TYR A 192 -6.51 -20.06 -3.50
C TYR A 192 -5.25 -19.67 -4.24
N MET A 193 -4.63 -20.64 -4.89
CA MET A 193 -3.42 -20.45 -5.67
C MET A 193 -3.75 -19.91 -7.07
N PRO A 194 -2.81 -19.17 -7.70
CA PRO A 194 -2.89 -18.87 -9.12
C PRO A 194 -3.17 -20.13 -9.95
N GLY A 195 -4.05 -20.01 -10.94
CA GLY A 195 -4.51 -21.11 -11.79
C GLY A 195 -5.81 -21.78 -11.35
N LYS A 196 -6.34 -21.47 -10.14
CA LYS A 196 -7.64 -22.02 -9.70
C LYS A 196 -8.74 -21.71 -10.72
N PRO A 197 -9.50 -22.69 -11.24
CA PRO A 197 -10.59 -22.43 -12.18
C PRO A 197 -11.66 -21.54 -11.55
N VAL A 198 -12.03 -20.45 -12.23
CA VAL A 198 -13.07 -19.53 -11.74
C VAL A 198 -14.41 -20.24 -11.57
N SER A 199 -14.70 -21.24 -12.41
CA SER A 199 -15.91 -22.06 -12.28
C SER A 199 -15.99 -22.90 -10.99
N GLU A 200 -14.89 -23.03 -10.25
CA GLU A 200 -14.82 -23.75 -8.97
C GLU A 200 -14.85 -22.79 -7.76
N ILE A 201 -14.88 -21.48 -8.00
CA ILE A 201 -14.95 -20.45 -6.95
C ILE A 201 -16.42 -20.07 -6.73
N ASP A 202 -16.85 -19.93 -5.48
CA ASP A 202 -18.20 -19.46 -5.16
C ASP A 202 -18.46 -18.06 -5.74
N GLU A 203 -19.66 -17.81 -6.29
CA GLU A 203 -19.98 -16.53 -6.94
C GLU A 203 -19.82 -15.31 -6.03
N GLN A 204 -20.06 -15.45 -4.73
CA GLN A 204 -19.86 -14.34 -3.79
C GLN A 204 -18.37 -14.04 -3.61
N VAL A 205 -17.55 -15.09 -3.51
CA VAL A 205 -16.09 -14.96 -3.45
C VAL A 205 -15.56 -14.34 -4.75
N GLN A 206 -16.05 -14.77 -5.92
CA GLN A 206 -15.67 -14.17 -7.21
C GLN A 206 -15.91 -12.65 -7.23
N ARG A 207 -17.06 -12.20 -6.70
CA ARG A 207 -17.38 -10.76 -6.60
C ARG A 207 -16.43 -10.02 -5.67
N TRP A 208 -16.08 -10.60 -4.53
CA TRP A 208 -15.14 -9.99 -3.59
C TRP A 208 -13.71 -9.94 -4.14
N LEU A 209 -13.34 -10.92 -4.95
CA LEU A 209 -12.06 -10.93 -5.67
C LEU A 209 -12.08 -10.06 -6.95
N PHE A 210 -13.18 -9.35 -7.19
CA PHE A 210 -13.41 -8.49 -8.35
C PHE A 210 -13.23 -9.19 -9.71
N ILE A 211 -13.37 -10.52 -9.77
CA ILE A 211 -13.18 -11.31 -11.00
C ILE A 211 -14.15 -10.83 -12.09
N ASP A 212 -15.40 -10.56 -11.71
CA ASP A 212 -16.46 -10.09 -12.63
C ASP A 212 -16.18 -8.71 -13.26
N TYR A 213 -15.25 -7.94 -12.69
CA TYR A 213 -14.85 -6.62 -13.19
C TYR A 213 -13.62 -6.67 -14.10
N GLN A 214 -12.97 -7.84 -14.23
CA GLN A 214 -11.82 -8.03 -15.11
C GLN A 214 -12.26 -8.48 -16.50
N GLU A 215 -11.33 -8.47 -17.46
CA GLU A 215 -11.57 -9.18 -18.73
C GLU A 215 -11.83 -10.66 -18.44
N GLN A 216 -12.58 -11.34 -19.31
CA GLN A 216 -13.02 -12.71 -19.06
C GLN A 216 -11.83 -13.63 -18.75
N GLN A 217 -11.68 -13.98 -17.46
CA GLN A 217 -10.64 -14.85 -16.95
C GLN A 217 -11.26 -16.20 -16.57
N ASP A 218 -10.68 -17.29 -17.08
CA ASP A 218 -11.14 -18.66 -16.75
C ASP A 218 -10.48 -19.20 -15.47
N THR A 219 -9.40 -18.55 -15.02
CA THR A 219 -8.62 -18.93 -13.84
C THR A 219 -8.28 -17.72 -12.98
N LEU A 220 -7.94 -17.95 -11.72
CA LEU A 220 -7.45 -16.93 -10.80
C LEU A 220 -5.99 -16.56 -11.14
N ASP A 221 -5.69 -15.27 -11.31
CA ASP A 221 -4.35 -14.81 -11.70
C ASP A 221 -3.38 -14.70 -10.53
N ASN A 222 -3.88 -14.26 -9.37
CA ASN A 222 -3.10 -14.00 -8.17
C ASN A 222 -3.54 -14.91 -7.03
N LEU A 223 -2.67 -15.10 -6.04
CA LEU A 223 -3.07 -15.75 -4.80
C LEU A 223 -4.24 -14.96 -4.17
N ALA A 224 -5.17 -15.66 -3.54
CA ALA A 224 -6.25 -15.03 -2.77
C ALA A 224 -6.50 -15.80 -1.48
N LEU A 225 -7.03 -15.12 -0.47
CA LEU A 225 -7.53 -15.78 0.73
C LEU A 225 -9.06 -15.79 0.70
N VAL A 226 -9.66 -16.76 1.39
CA VAL A 226 -11.10 -16.81 1.59
C VAL A 226 -11.39 -17.02 3.07
N ASN A 227 -12.05 -16.05 3.69
CA ASN A 227 -12.66 -16.28 5.00
C ASN A 227 -13.90 -17.16 4.79
N VAL A 228 -13.78 -18.43 5.15
CA VAL A 228 -14.80 -19.46 4.91
C VAL A 228 -16.08 -19.19 5.71
N ALA A 229 -15.96 -18.60 6.90
CA ALA A 229 -17.11 -18.35 7.78
C ALA A 229 -18.09 -17.33 7.18
N GLU A 230 -17.56 -16.32 6.49
CA GLU A 230 -18.33 -15.22 5.91
C GLU A 230 -18.42 -15.27 4.38
N ASN A 231 -17.79 -16.27 3.76
CA ASN A 231 -17.70 -16.47 2.30
C ASN A 231 -17.16 -15.20 1.59
N GLN A 232 -16.10 -14.63 2.16
CA GLN A 232 -15.46 -13.40 1.71
C GLN A 232 -14.14 -13.70 1.00
N GLY A 233 -13.99 -13.20 -0.22
CA GLY A 233 -12.72 -13.21 -0.92
C GLY A 233 -11.85 -12.03 -0.49
N ILE A 234 -10.58 -12.30 -0.21
CA ILE A 234 -9.59 -11.30 0.20
C ILE A 234 -8.51 -11.29 -0.88
N VAL A 235 -8.30 -10.11 -1.46
CA VAL A 235 -7.37 -9.93 -2.57
C VAL A 235 -5.95 -9.88 -2.02
N SER A 236 -5.01 -10.55 -2.67
CA SER A 236 -3.58 -10.37 -2.37
C SER A 236 -2.91 -9.48 -3.41
N SER A 237 -1.87 -8.77 -2.99
CA SER A 237 -0.96 -8.02 -3.86
C SER A 237 0.46 -8.25 -3.37
N GLU A 238 1.43 -8.32 -4.29
CA GLU A 238 2.83 -8.43 -3.88
C GLU A 238 3.20 -7.29 -2.93
N ARG A 239 3.73 -7.65 -1.76
CA ARG A 239 4.17 -6.69 -0.75
C ARG A 239 5.27 -5.86 -1.36
N ILE A 240 5.09 -4.54 -1.34
CA ILE A 240 6.12 -3.62 -1.82
C ILE A 240 7.30 -3.73 -0.85
N SER A 241 8.52 -3.96 -1.37
CA SER A 241 9.69 -3.98 -0.49
C SER A 241 9.88 -2.61 0.17
N ALA A 242 10.46 -2.59 1.37
CA ALA A 242 10.80 -1.35 2.08
C ALA A 242 11.52 -0.34 1.17
N LYS A 243 12.42 -0.84 0.31
CA LYS A 243 13.11 -0.04 -0.70
C LYS A 243 12.14 0.59 -1.71
N LYS A 244 11.26 -0.22 -2.31
CA LYS A 244 10.31 0.25 -3.33
C LYS A 244 9.25 1.19 -2.74
N GLU A 245 8.87 1.01 -1.47
CA GLU A 245 8.03 1.95 -0.72
C GLU A 245 8.74 3.30 -0.57
N ALA A 246 9.97 3.29 -0.06
CA ALA A 246 10.76 4.49 0.15
C ALA A 246 11.07 5.22 -1.18
N GLU A 247 11.39 4.48 -2.25
CA GLU A 247 11.58 5.02 -3.60
C GLU A 247 10.27 5.63 -4.13
N GLY A 248 9.12 4.98 -3.91
CA GLY A 248 7.81 5.51 -4.27
C GLY A 248 7.48 6.83 -3.58
N PHE A 249 7.75 6.92 -2.28
CA PHE A 249 7.58 8.15 -1.50
C PHE A 249 8.54 9.25 -1.97
N TYR A 250 9.80 8.91 -2.19
CA TYR A 250 10.82 9.84 -2.73
C TYR A 250 10.40 10.40 -4.09
N ASN A 251 10.03 9.54 -5.04
CA ASN A 251 9.63 9.95 -6.40
C ASN A 251 8.38 10.85 -6.38
N THR A 252 7.41 10.54 -5.52
CA THR A 252 6.22 11.39 -5.33
C THR A 252 6.58 12.77 -4.76
N THR A 253 7.51 12.79 -3.80
CA THR A 253 8.04 14.03 -3.23
C THR A 253 8.84 14.82 -4.25
N GLU A 254 9.70 14.16 -5.05
CA GLU A 254 10.52 14.78 -6.11
C GLU A 254 9.63 15.48 -7.15
N ASN A 255 8.58 14.81 -7.63
CA ASN A 255 7.59 15.43 -8.52
C ASN A 255 6.90 16.65 -7.88
N SER A 256 6.57 16.57 -6.59
CA SER A 256 5.96 17.69 -5.86
C SER A 256 6.94 18.84 -5.65
N TYR A 257 8.21 18.52 -5.40
CA TYR A 257 9.31 19.46 -5.26
C TYR A 257 9.55 20.22 -6.56
N ASP A 258 9.59 19.52 -7.69
CA ASP A 258 9.72 20.09 -9.03
C ASP A 258 8.52 20.97 -9.39
N TYR A 259 7.29 20.53 -9.06
CA TYR A 259 6.08 21.35 -9.21
C TYR A 259 6.19 22.68 -8.47
N TYR A 260 6.68 22.68 -7.22
CA TYR A 260 6.91 23.93 -6.49
C TYR A 260 8.08 24.73 -7.09
N GLY A 261 9.09 24.09 -7.68
CA GLY A 261 10.17 24.74 -8.41
C GLY A 261 9.65 25.52 -9.63
N ASP A 262 8.75 24.92 -10.41
CA ASP A 262 8.06 25.59 -11.52
C ASP A 262 7.26 26.79 -11.01
N MET A 263 6.48 26.62 -9.94
CA MET A 263 5.73 27.73 -9.31
C MET A 263 6.66 28.84 -8.80
N LEU A 264 7.82 28.49 -8.23
CA LEU A 264 8.80 29.44 -7.72
C LEU A 264 9.36 30.29 -8.86
N SER A 265 9.60 29.70 -10.04
CA SER A 265 10.07 30.40 -11.24
C SER A 265 9.09 31.47 -11.76
N GLU A 266 7.79 31.29 -11.50
CA GLU A 266 6.72 32.22 -11.88
C GLU A 266 6.36 33.22 -10.76
N ALA A 267 6.95 33.10 -9.58
CA ALA A 267 6.59 33.90 -8.41
C ALA A 267 6.93 35.38 -8.61
N LEU A 268 5.94 36.27 -8.35
CA LEU A 268 6.07 37.71 -8.59
C LEU A 268 6.51 38.49 -7.36
N THR A 269 6.37 37.91 -6.17
CA THR A 269 6.68 38.59 -4.90
C THR A 269 7.50 37.69 -4.00
N THR A 270 8.35 38.30 -3.16
CA THR A 270 9.12 37.57 -2.15
C THR A 270 8.20 36.85 -1.16
N ALA A 271 7.01 37.37 -0.88
CA ALA A 271 6.05 36.68 -0.01
C ALA A 271 5.54 35.38 -0.65
N ASP A 272 5.21 35.38 -1.95
CA ASP A 272 4.83 34.16 -2.66
C ASP A 272 6.02 33.17 -2.71
N MET A 273 7.25 33.66 -2.94
CA MET A 273 8.46 32.82 -2.93
C MET A 273 8.70 32.16 -1.56
N VAL A 274 8.51 32.90 -0.46
CA VAL A 274 8.63 32.34 0.89
C VAL A 274 7.57 31.26 1.13
N GLU A 275 6.33 31.47 0.71
CA GLU A 275 5.27 30.47 0.83
C GLU A 275 5.61 29.18 0.05
N ILE A 276 6.06 29.32 -1.20
CA ILE A 276 6.42 28.19 -2.07
C ILE A 276 7.63 27.43 -1.52
N THR A 277 8.72 28.13 -1.18
CA THR A 277 9.92 27.48 -0.63
C THR A 277 9.67 26.87 0.75
N SER A 278 8.75 27.43 1.55
CA SER A 278 8.31 26.79 2.81
C SER A 278 7.56 25.47 2.57
N SER A 279 6.80 25.37 1.47
CA SER A 279 6.20 24.09 1.06
C SER A 279 7.26 23.09 0.63
N GLN A 280 8.30 23.50 -0.12
CA GLN A 280 9.42 22.63 -0.47
C GLN A 280 10.18 22.12 0.76
N VAL A 281 10.40 22.97 1.78
CA VAL A 281 10.97 22.56 3.07
C VAL A 281 10.11 21.49 3.73
N ARG A 282 8.79 21.68 3.78
CA ARG A 282 7.87 20.74 4.43
C ARG A 282 7.91 19.37 3.77
N ILE A 283 7.70 19.30 2.46
CA ILE A 283 7.65 18.02 1.75
C ILE A 283 9.00 17.28 1.77
N SER A 284 10.12 18.03 1.72
CA SER A 284 11.44 17.42 1.79
C SER A 284 11.76 16.88 3.18
N ASP A 285 11.35 17.58 4.25
CA ASP A 285 11.49 17.10 5.63
C ASP A 285 10.57 15.89 5.90
N ASP A 286 9.33 15.90 5.39
CA ASP A 286 8.41 14.76 5.47
C ASP A 286 9.00 13.53 4.77
N CYS A 287 9.60 13.70 3.59
CA CYS A 287 10.31 12.65 2.88
C CYS A 287 11.52 12.12 3.65
N LEU A 288 12.33 13.00 4.23
CA LEU A 288 13.46 12.61 5.05
C LEU A 288 13.01 11.75 6.24
N ASN A 289 11.97 12.18 6.94
CA ASN A 289 11.45 11.49 8.11
C ASN A 289 10.79 10.14 7.75
N ASN A 290 10.10 10.07 6.60
CA ASN A 290 9.53 8.83 6.09
C ASN A 290 10.63 7.81 5.78
N ILE A 291 11.62 8.17 4.96
CA ILE A 291 12.74 7.28 4.59
C ILE A 291 13.53 6.88 5.84
N TRP A 292 13.76 7.81 6.77
CA TRP A 292 14.42 7.52 8.05
C TRP A 292 13.70 6.44 8.85
N ARG A 293 12.35 6.48 8.87
CA ARG A 293 11.52 5.48 9.53
C ARG A 293 11.65 4.11 8.86
N VAL A 294 11.67 4.09 7.52
CA VAL A 294 11.89 2.85 6.76
C VAL A 294 13.26 2.24 7.11
N ILE A 295 14.34 3.02 7.06
CA ILE A 295 15.69 2.56 7.44
C ILE A 295 15.68 1.99 8.86
N LYS A 296 15.10 2.70 9.82
CA LYS A 296 15.07 2.28 11.24
C LYS A 296 14.46 0.90 11.45
N TYR A 297 13.42 0.55 10.69
CA TYR A 297 12.69 -0.71 10.88
C TYR A 297 13.11 -1.82 9.91
N ASN A 298 13.99 -1.53 8.94
CA ASN A 298 14.42 -2.48 7.91
C ASN A 298 15.94 -2.66 7.82
N THR A 299 16.70 -2.12 8.78
CA THR A 299 18.15 -2.34 8.90
C THR A 299 18.46 -2.93 10.28
N ASP A 300 19.58 -3.66 10.39
CA ASP A 300 20.01 -4.16 11.69
C ASP A 300 20.52 -3.02 12.61
N GLU A 301 20.58 -3.29 13.91
CA GLU A 301 20.95 -2.26 14.90
C GLU A 301 22.36 -1.68 14.67
N ALA A 302 23.31 -2.48 14.20
CA ALA A 302 24.68 -2.02 13.97
C ALA A 302 24.74 -1.10 12.76
N GLU A 303 24.07 -1.47 11.67
CA GLU A 303 23.94 -0.64 10.47
C GLU A 303 23.17 0.66 10.77
N PHE A 304 22.01 0.57 11.42
CA PHE A 304 21.22 1.74 11.79
C PHE A 304 22.02 2.76 12.62
N ASN A 305 22.78 2.30 13.62
CA ASN A 305 23.59 3.17 14.47
C ASN A 305 24.67 3.92 13.68
N LYS A 306 25.27 3.27 12.67
CA LYS A 306 26.21 3.94 11.75
C LYS A 306 25.52 5.04 10.94
N ILE A 307 24.35 4.73 10.35
CA ILE A 307 23.60 5.70 9.56
C ILE A 307 23.13 6.88 10.45
N LEU A 308 22.80 6.62 11.71
CA LEU A 308 22.41 7.63 12.69
C LEU A 308 23.53 8.64 12.99
N GLU A 309 24.78 8.19 13.13
CA GLU A 309 25.91 9.10 13.33
C GLU A 309 26.10 10.02 12.12
N GLU A 310 26.05 9.45 10.90
CA GLU A 310 26.12 10.22 9.65
C GLU A 310 24.97 11.22 9.54
N GLN A 311 23.75 10.81 9.89
CA GLN A 311 22.55 11.64 9.83
C GLN A 311 22.63 12.83 10.79
N ARG A 312 23.14 12.62 12.01
CA ARG A 312 23.32 13.70 13.00
C ARG A 312 24.34 14.74 12.55
N GLN A 313 25.41 14.30 11.91
CA GLN A 313 26.40 15.24 11.35
C GLN A 313 25.81 15.98 10.15
N TRP A 314 25.14 15.27 9.25
CA TRP A 314 24.48 15.85 8.08
C TRP A 314 23.45 16.92 8.45
N LEU A 315 22.64 16.72 9.50
CA LEU A 315 21.68 17.73 9.97
C LEU A 315 22.37 19.05 10.36
N LYS A 316 23.50 18.98 11.08
CA LYS A 316 24.28 20.17 11.44
C LYS A 316 24.83 20.88 10.20
N ASP A 317 25.35 20.09 9.25
CA ASP A 317 25.96 20.62 8.03
C ASP A 317 24.90 21.28 7.13
N ARG A 318 23.71 20.67 7.01
CA ARG A 318 22.56 21.25 6.30
C ARG A 318 22.14 22.58 6.91
N ASP A 319 21.93 22.62 8.22
CA ASP A 319 21.43 23.82 8.90
C ASP A 319 22.46 24.96 8.82
N ALA A 320 23.75 24.65 8.96
CA ALA A 320 24.83 25.61 8.77
C ALA A 320 24.87 26.15 7.32
N LYS A 321 24.73 25.27 6.32
CA LYS A 321 24.73 25.65 4.90
C LYS A 321 23.50 26.50 4.53
N ALA A 322 22.32 26.16 5.05
CA ALA A 322 21.12 26.96 4.84
C ALA A 322 21.24 28.35 5.48
N GLN A 323 21.83 28.44 6.66
CA GLN A 323 22.12 29.72 7.31
C GLN A 323 23.14 30.55 6.51
N GLU A 324 24.21 29.94 6.01
CA GLU A 324 25.19 30.62 5.16
C GLU A 324 24.54 31.23 3.91
N SER A 325 23.67 30.48 3.22
CA SER A 325 22.90 31.00 2.09
C SER A 325 21.98 32.17 2.48
N ALA A 326 21.42 32.17 3.69
CA ALA A 326 20.58 33.25 4.19
C ALA A 326 21.37 34.52 4.49
N ASP A 327 22.58 34.36 5.05
CA ASP A 327 23.47 35.45 5.49
C ASP A 327 23.95 36.32 4.30
N GLU A 328 24.00 35.77 3.08
CA GLU A 328 24.26 36.55 1.86
C GLU A 328 23.23 37.66 1.61
N TYR A 329 22.03 37.53 2.20
CA TYR A 329 20.91 38.44 2.07
C TYR A 329 20.53 39.09 3.39
N ASP A 330 21.46 39.18 4.35
CA ASP A 330 21.21 39.72 5.69
C ASP A 330 20.52 41.11 5.63
N GLY A 331 19.50 41.27 6.48
CA GLY A 331 18.62 42.45 6.51
C GLY A 331 17.60 42.56 5.37
N GLY A 332 17.55 41.61 4.43
CA GLY A 332 16.61 41.57 3.30
C GLY A 332 15.50 40.52 3.45
N SER A 333 14.35 40.76 2.81
CA SER A 333 13.22 39.80 2.83
C SER A 333 13.51 38.51 2.05
N PHE A 334 14.60 38.46 1.27
CA PHE A 334 14.99 37.28 0.48
C PHE A 334 15.79 36.25 1.29
N ALA A 335 16.32 36.61 2.48
CA ALA A 335 17.08 35.69 3.32
C ALA A 335 16.31 34.39 3.64
N SER A 336 14.99 34.50 3.90
CA SER A 336 14.15 33.32 4.14
C SER A 336 13.98 32.43 2.90
N VAL A 337 13.97 33.02 1.70
CA VAL A 337 13.89 32.27 0.44
C VAL A 337 15.19 31.48 0.25
N ALA A 338 16.34 32.14 0.40
CA ALA A 338 17.65 31.50 0.26
C ALA A 338 17.89 30.38 1.30
N TYR A 339 17.47 30.61 2.55
CA TYR A 339 17.48 29.58 3.59
C TYR A 339 16.66 28.36 3.19
N ASN A 340 15.38 28.57 2.86
CA ASN A 340 14.44 27.48 2.58
C ASN A 340 14.86 26.68 1.35
N ASP A 341 15.28 27.35 0.28
CA ASP A 341 15.73 26.71 -0.97
C ASP A 341 16.96 25.81 -0.72
N THR A 342 17.94 26.30 0.03
CA THR A 342 19.12 25.51 0.39
C THR A 342 18.78 24.35 1.33
N TYR A 343 17.93 24.59 2.33
CA TYR A 343 17.47 23.54 3.25
C TYR A 343 16.79 22.40 2.48
N ALA A 344 15.84 22.75 1.61
CA ALA A 344 15.01 21.78 0.92
C ALA A 344 15.80 20.99 -0.13
N SER A 345 16.62 21.67 -0.94
CA SER A 345 17.47 21.01 -1.95
C SER A 345 18.47 20.02 -1.34
N VAL A 346 19.18 20.44 -0.29
CA VAL A 346 20.13 19.56 0.43
C VAL A 346 19.40 18.39 1.09
N THR A 347 18.18 18.61 1.59
CA THR A 347 17.34 17.55 2.16
C THR A 347 16.92 16.53 1.10
N MET A 348 16.48 16.96 -0.08
CA MET A 348 16.16 16.05 -1.19
C MET A 348 17.37 15.21 -1.64
N GLU A 349 18.56 15.83 -1.75
CA GLU A 349 19.80 15.09 -2.05
C GLU A 349 20.11 14.04 -0.98
N ARG A 350 19.82 14.32 0.29
CA ARG A 350 20.00 13.35 1.37
C ARG A 350 18.98 12.24 1.32
N CYS A 351 17.70 12.54 1.06
CA CYS A 351 16.66 11.54 0.85
C CYS A 351 17.09 10.51 -0.20
N LYS A 352 17.59 10.98 -1.35
CA LYS A 352 18.11 10.11 -2.41
C LYS A 352 19.25 9.21 -1.95
N LYS A 353 20.21 9.74 -1.19
CA LYS A 353 21.32 8.96 -0.62
C LYS A 353 20.85 7.95 0.43
N LEU A 354 19.85 8.29 1.21
CA LEU A 354 19.31 7.41 2.24
C LEU A 354 18.65 6.16 1.65
N LEU A 355 18.09 6.24 0.44
CA LEU A 355 17.57 5.07 -0.27
C LEU A 355 18.63 4.00 -0.54
N GLU A 356 19.92 4.37 -0.64
CA GLU A 356 21.02 3.43 -0.83
C GLU A 356 21.26 2.53 0.39
N TYR A 357 20.75 2.90 1.57
CA TYR A 357 20.82 2.12 2.80
C TYR A 357 19.65 1.13 2.99
N ILE A 358 18.72 1.07 2.03
CA ILE A 358 17.57 0.16 2.11
C ILE A 358 17.79 -0.96 1.08
N GLU A 359 17.83 -2.19 1.56
CA GLU A 359 18.06 -3.38 0.74
C GLU A 359 16.87 -3.73 -0.17
#